data_AF-A0A392QKC3-F1
#
_entry.id   AF-A0A392QKC3-F1
#
_cell.length_a   1.000
_cell.length_b   1.000
_cell.length_c   1.000
_cell.angle_alpha   90.00
_cell.angle_beta   90.00
_cell.angle_gamma   90.00
#
_symmetry.space_group_name_H-M   'P 1'
#
loop_
_entity.id
_entity.type
_entity.pdbx_description
1 polymer ?
#
loop_
_entity_poly.entity_id
_entity_poly.type
_entity_poly.pdbx_seq_one_letter_code
_entity_poly.pdbx_strand_id
1 'polypeptide(L)'
;TYEGGVAGNVQAPQRLNECVRFPDSTVNDDGDLVQLAMMAEFEPTNLEQALKEKHWKDAMIEEIKFIEKNDTWRLTELPSNKNYIDVKWVYKTMLKSDGLMVR
;
A
#
# COMPACT_ATOMS: atom_id res chain seq x y z
N THR A 1 15.17 -15.57 -43.08
CA THR A 1 14.94 -14.14 -43.38
C THR A 1 13.56 -13.79 -42.87
N TYR A 2 13.49 -13.37 -41.60
CA TYR A 2 12.25 -12.89 -41.00
C TYR A 2 12.18 -11.40 -41.33
N GLU A 3 11.27 -11.02 -42.21
CA GLU A 3 11.06 -9.61 -42.54
C GLU A 3 10.27 -8.95 -41.41
N GLY A 4 10.83 -7.86 -40.89
CA GLY A 4 10.31 -7.11 -39.75
C GLY A 4 8.93 -6.54 -40.03
N GLY A 5 8.00 -6.85 -39.13
CA GLY A 5 6.70 -6.20 -39.06
C GLY A 5 6.86 -4.72 -38.77
N VAL A 6 6.25 -3.91 -39.63
CA VAL A 6 6.19 -2.45 -39.55
C VAL A 6 5.59 -2.05 -38.20
N ALA A 7 6.44 -1.55 -37.30
CA ALA A 7 5.99 -0.86 -36.09
C ALA A 7 5.29 0.43 -36.56
N GLY A 8 3.95 0.39 -36.58
CA GLY A 8 3.13 1.57 -36.82
C GLY A 8 3.57 2.66 -35.86
N ASN A 9 3.91 3.82 -36.42
CA ASN A 9 4.29 5.00 -35.67
C ASN A 9 3.03 5.48 -34.92
N VAL A 10 2.80 4.99 -33.70
CA VAL A 10 1.65 5.40 -32.88
C VAL A 10 1.92 6.81 -32.39
N GLN A 11 1.54 7.78 -33.20
CA GLN A 11 1.54 9.18 -32.82
C GLN A 11 0.67 9.33 -31.57
N ALA A 12 1.27 9.84 -30.48
CA ALA A 12 0.53 10.13 -29.27
C ALA A 12 -0.67 11.04 -29.62
N PRO A 13 -1.86 10.81 -29.03
CA PRO A 13 -3.02 11.65 -29.25
C PRO A 13 -2.65 13.12 -29.09
N GLN A 14 -3.09 13.99 -30.01
CA GLN A 14 -2.73 15.42 -29.99
C GLN A 14 -3.01 16.12 -28.66
N ARG A 15 -4.03 15.65 -27.92
CA ARG A 15 -4.37 16.12 -26.56
C ARG A 15 -3.25 15.90 -25.52
N LEU A 16 -2.27 15.05 -25.80
CA LEU A 16 -1.13 14.76 -24.93
C LEU A 16 0.13 15.52 -25.34
N ASN A 17 0.08 16.37 -26.39
CA ASN A 17 1.23 17.15 -26.83
C ASN A 17 1.72 18.15 -25.77
N GLU A 18 0.82 18.57 -24.88
CA GLU A 18 1.12 19.46 -23.75
C GLU A 18 1.67 18.69 -22.53
N CYS A 19 1.52 17.36 -22.51
CA CYS A 19 2.05 16.53 -21.43
C CYS A 19 3.52 16.17 -21.71
N VAL A 20 4.41 16.57 -20.80
CA VAL A 20 5.79 16.12 -20.81
C VAL A 20 5.81 14.60 -20.57
N ARG A 21 6.35 13.84 -21.51
CA ARG A 21 6.48 12.38 -21.41
C ARG A 21 7.88 12.05 -20.92
N PHE A 22 7.98 11.62 -19.68
CA PHE A 22 9.21 11.07 -19.13
C PHE A 22 9.23 9.56 -19.40
N PRO A 23 10.28 9.00 -20.02
CA PRO A 23 10.47 7.56 -20.08
C PRO A 23 10.56 6.96 -18.67
N ASP A 24 9.97 5.78 -18.45
CA ASP A 24 10.05 5.08 -17.14
C ASP A 24 11.49 4.78 -16.71
N SER A 25 12.46 4.86 -17.63
CA SER A 25 13.88 4.60 -17.43
C SER A 25 14.76 5.84 -17.26
N THR A 26 14.22 7.06 -17.36
CA THR A 26 15.00 8.29 -17.10
C THR A 26 15.08 8.59 -15.61
N VAL A 27 16.28 8.54 -15.06
CA VAL A 27 16.61 8.96 -13.69
C VAL A 27 17.01 10.44 -13.74
N ASN A 28 16.07 11.33 -13.47
CA ASN A 28 16.29 12.78 -13.31
C ASN A 28 15.63 13.23 -11.99
N ASP A 29 15.91 14.45 -11.53
CA ASP A 29 15.40 14.97 -10.25
C ASP A 29 13.85 14.92 -10.17
N ASP A 30 13.15 14.95 -11.31
CA ASP A 30 11.70 14.78 -11.43
C ASP A 30 11.24 13.31 -11.37
N GLY A 31 12.07 12.36 -11.83
CA GLY A 31 11.82 10.91 -11.73
C GLY A 31 11.99 10.39 -10.32
N ASP A 32 12.93 10.96 -9.56
CA ASP A 32 13.10 10.70 -8.13
C ASP A 32 11.84 11.11 -7.35
N LEU A 33 11.17 12.21 -7.72
CA LEU A 33 9.91 12.64 -7.11
C LEU A 33 8.78 11.62 -7.32
N VAL A 34 8.67 11.04 -8.52
CA VAL A 34 7.66 10.02 -8.81
C VAL A 34 7.94 8.75 -8.03
N GLN A 35 9.21 8.33 -7.95
CA GLN A 35 9.61 7.16 -7.17
C GLN A 35 9.38 7.38 -5.66
N LEU A 36 9.71 8.56 -5.15
CA LEU A 36 9.48 8.93 -3.75
C LEU A 36 7.98 8.98 -3.42
N ALA A 37 7.15 9.51 -4.31
CA ALA A 37 5.69 9.52 -4.15
C ALA A 37 5.10 8.11 -4.12
N MET A 38 5.61 7.21 -4.97
CA MET A 38 5.21 5.80 -4.99
C MET A 38 5.64 5.05 -3.71
N MET A 39 6.73 5.49 -3.08
CA MET A 39 7.23 4.95 -1.80
C MET A 39 6.55 5.57 -0.57
N ALA A 40 5.96 6.76 -0.68
CA ALA A 40 5.35 7.48 0.43
C ALA A 40 4.06 6.81 0.97
N GLU A 41 3.47 5.88 0.22
CA GLU A 41 2.21 5.22 0.54
C GLU A 41 2.31 3.69 0.50
N PHE A 42 3.46 3.11 0.88
CA PHE A 42 3.58 1.66 0.90
C PHE A 42 2.86 1.06 2.12
N GLU A 43 1.61 0.65 1.93
CA GLU A 43 0.87 -0.14 2.91
C GLU A 43 1.44 -1.56 2.96
N PRO A 44 1.77 -2.08 4.15
CA PRO A 44 2.33 -3.42 4.27
C PRO A 44 1.29 -4.46 3.89
N THR A 45 1.71 -5.43 3.09
CA THR A 45 0.83 -6.50 2.60
C THR A 45 0.76 -7.68 3.56
N ASN A 46 1.68 -7.74 4.52
CA ASN A 46 1.82 -8.81 5.49
C ASN A 46 2.39 -8.32 6.82
N LEU A 47 2.26 -9.16 7.84
CA LEU A 47 2.71 -8.88 9.20
C LEU A 47 4.21 -8.59 9.28
N GLU A 48 5.04 -9.32 8.54
CA GLU A 48 6.50 -9.14 8.60
C GLU A 48 6.91 -7.75 8.11
N GLN A 49 6.27 -7.25 7.06
CA GLN A 49 6.48 -5.89 6.56
C GLN A 49 5.99 -4.85 7.58
N ALA A 50 4.77 -5.01 8.11
CA ALA A 50 4.23 -4.09 9.11
C ALA A 50 5.11 -4.02 10.37
N LEU A 51 5.63 -5.16 10.83
CA LEU A 51 6.52 -5.21 11.98
C LEU A 51 7.90 -4.57 11.73
N LYS A 52 8.32 -4.29 10.50
CA LYS A 52 9.57 -3.55 10.26
C LYS A 52 9.44 -2.08 10.61
N GLU A 53 8.21 -1.55 10.62
CA GLU A 53 7.93 -0.14 10.77
C GLU A 53 7.28 0.15 12.12
N LYS A 54 7.81 1.17 12.82
CA LYS A 54 7.39 1.48 14.20
C LYS A 54 5.92 1.90 14.28
N HIS A 55 5.44 2.70 13.33
CA HIS A 55 4.08 3.25 13.39
C HIS A 55 3.01 2.16 13.24
N TRP A 56 3.23 1.17 12.37
CA TRP A 56 2.35 0.01 12.26
C TRP A 56 2.33 -0.84 13.53
N LYS A 57 3.51 -1.07 14.15
CA LYS A 57 3.59 -1.75 15.44
C LYS A 57 2.81 -1.02 16.54
N ASP A 58 3.00 0.29 16.64
CA ASP A 58 2.33 1.11 17.64
C ASP A 58 0.80 1.05 17.44
N ALA A 59 0.33 1.21 16.19
CA ALA A 59 -1.09 1.11 15.85
C ALA A 59 -1.68 -0.27 16.19
N MET A 60 -0.97 -1.36 15.90
CA MET A 60 -1.42 -2.71 16.26
C MET A 60 -1.53 -2.89 17.78
N ILE A 61 -0.58 -2.36 18.54
CA ILE A 61 -0.60 -2.43 20.01
C ILE A 61 -1.78 -1.61 20.57
N GLU A 62 -2.04 -0.43 20.00
CA GLU A 62 -3.17 0.40 20.39
C GLU A 62 -4.51 -0.29 20.13
N GLU A 63 -4.68 -0.93 18.99
CA GLU A 63 -5.89 -1.70 18.67
C GLU A 63 -6.09 -2.88 19.63
N ILE A 64 -5.02 -3.64 19.94
CA ILE A 64 -5.09 -4.73 20.93
C ILE A 64 -5.54 -4.19 22.30
N LYS A 65 -4.94 -3.09 22.77
CA LYS A 65 -5.32 -2.45 24.04
C LYS A 65 -6.77 -1.98 24.02
N PHE A 66 -7.25 -1.47 22.89
CA PHE A 66 -8.64 -1.03 22.73
C PHE A 66 -9.61 -2.22 22.82
N ILE A 67 -9.28 -3.34 22.19
CA ILE A 67 -10.05 -4.59 22.27
C ILE A 67 -10.14 -5.07 23.72
N GLU A 68 -9.01 -5.10 24.44
CA GLU A 68 -8.96 -5.50 25.85
C GLU A 68 -9.76 -4.54 26.75
N LYS A 69 -9.63 -3.23 26.53
CA LYS A 69 -10.33 -2.20 27.31
C LYS A 69 -11.84 -2.27 27.15
N ASN A 70 -12.32 -2.55 25.94
CA ASN A 70 -13.76 -2.63 25.64
C ASN A 70 -14.35 -4.01 25.91
N ASP A 71 -13.51 -4.98 26.27
CA ASP A 71 -13.89 -6.36 26.53
C ASP A 71 -14.64 -7.01 25.35
N THR A 72 -14.35 -6.55 24.13
CA THR A 72 -15.04 -6.98 22.90
C THR A 72 -14.58 -8.38 22.50
N TRP A 73 -13.30 -8.69 22.69
CA TRP A 73 -12.72 -10.01 22.41
C TRP A 73 -11.76 -10.40 23.54
N ARG A 74 -11.74 -11.69 23.89
CA ARG A 74 -10.78 -12.27 24.83
C ARG A 74 -10.05 -13.42 24.17
N LEU A 75 -8.74 -13.50 24.40
CA LEU A 75 -7.95 -14.66 24.02
C LEU A 75 -8.39 -15.87 24.85
N THR A 76 -8.71 -16.97 24.19
CA THR A 76 -9.19 -18.19 24.85
C THR A 76 -8.61 -19.42 24.17
N GLU A 77 -8.49 -20.51 24.93
CA GLU A 77 -8.12 -21.81 24.40
C GLU A 77 -9.23 -22.32 23.48
N LEU A 78 -8.85 -22.94 22.35
CA LEU A 78 -9.82 -23.50 21.42
C LEU A 78 -10.55 -24.69 22.09
N PRO A 79 -11.87 -24.60 22.35
CA PRO A 79 -12.59 -25.72 22.93
C PRO A 79 -12.59 -26.94 22.00
N SER A 80 -12.57 -28.12 22.59
CA SER A 80 -12.61 -29.38 21.84
C SER A 80 -13.85 -29.45 20.94
N ASN A 81 -13.66 -29.97 19.73
CA ASN A 81 -14.71 -30.10 18.70
C ASN A 81 -15.28 -28.77 18.17
N LYS A 82 -14.51 -27.68 18.23
CA LYS A 82 -14.85 -26.42 17.56
C LYS A 82 -13.80 -26.06 16.52
N ASN A 83 -14.26 -25.38 15.47
CA ASN A 83 -13.39 -24.73 14.51
C ASN A 83 -13.11 -23.31 15.00
N TYR A 84 -11.85 -22.89 14.93
CA TYR A 84 -11.51 -21.48 15.15
C TYR A 84 -11.88 -20.67 13.90
N ILE A 85 -12.13 -19.39 14.11
CA ILE A 85 -12.24 -18.41 13.02
C ILE A 85 -10.89 -17.72 12.95
N ASP A 86 -10.25 -17.80 11.79
CA ASP A 86 -9.00 -17.09 11.56
C ASP A 86 -9.26 -15.59 11.34
N VAL A 87 -8.37 -14.75 11.85
CA VAL A 87 -8.44 -13.29 11.70
C VAL A 87 -7.15 -12.78 11.10
N LYS A 88 -7.27 -11.91 10.11
CA LYS A 88 -6.12 -11.34 9.39
C LYS A 88 -6.11 -9.82 9.55
N TRP A 89 -4.95 -9.27 9.83
CA TRP A 89 -4.72 -7.83 9.82
C TRP A 89 -4.81 -7.27 8.41
N VAL A 90 -5.55 -6.17 8.28
CA VAL A 90 -5.59 -5.34 7.07
C VAL A 90 -4.97 -4.00 7.46
N TYR A 91 -3.86 -3.65 6.82
CA TYR A 91 -3.14 -2.41 7.08
C TYR A 91 -3.61 -1.37 6.09
N LYS A 92 -4.13 -0.26 6.61
CA LYS A 92 -4.63 0.83 5.78
C LYS A 92 -4.41 2.17 6.44
N THR A 93 -3.91 3.13 5.67
CA THR A 93 -3.79 4.50 6.12
C THR A 93 -5.15 5.19 6.00
N MET A 94 -5.67 5.68 7.12
CA MET A 94 -6.90 6.48 7.13
C MET A 94 -6.55 7.94 6.86
N LEU A 95 -7.19 8.54 5.87
CA LEU A 95 -7.10 9.97 5.58
C LEU A 95 -8.33 10.70 6.13
N LYS A 96 -8.10 11.86 6.72
CA LYS A 96 -9.15 12.81 7.09
C LYS A 96 -9.69 13.50 5.84
N SER A 97 -10.80 14.22 5.98
CA SER A 97 -11.42 15.00 4.90
C SER A 97 -10.51 16.11 4.33
N ASP A 98 -9.50 16.52 5.08
CA ASP A 98 -8.47 17.49 4.68
C ASP A 98 -7.27 16.83 3.96
N GLY A 99 -7.30 15.51 3.76
CA GLY A 99 -6.23 14.74 3.12
C GLY A 99 -5.05 14.41 4.03
N LEU A 100 -5.11 14.77 5.32
CA LEU A 100 -4.05 14.43 6.28
C LEU A 100 -4.27 13.03 6.85
N MET A 101 -3.18 12.31 7.12
CA MET A 101 -3.23 11.02 7.78
C MET A 101 -3.78 11.15 9.20
N VAL A 102 -4.69 10.26 9.57
CA VAL A 102 -5.07 10.02 10.95
C VAL A 102 -3.88 9.31 11.61
N ARG A 103 -3.29 9.98 12.60
CA ARG A 103 -2.19 9.47 13.42
C ARG A 103 -2.71 9.05 14.77
#